data_AF-A0A7S2VXG5-F1
#
_entry.id   AF-A0A7S2VXG5-F1
#
_cell.length_a   1.000
_cell.length_b   1.000
_cell.length_c   1.000
_cell.angle_alpha   90.00
_cell.angle_beta   90.00
_cell.angle_gamma   90.00
#
_symmetry.space_group_name_H-M   'P 1'
#
loop_
_entity.id
_entity.type
_entity.pdbx_description
1 polymer ?
#
loop_
_entity_poly.entity_id
_entity_poly.type
_entity_poly.pdbx_seq_one_letter_code
_entity_poly.pdbx_strand_id
1 'polypeptide(L)'
;KAGGNVLVECRGATEPELDKNIAAVVKSIDGAKLNYLNPRETTYPFSKEEDVYKVYWDVRKGLIPMVGSSREAGTSVLIEDVACEVDKLGAMTKDLIAMFDRFGYDDASCMGHALEGNLHLVLSQGFRTD
;
A
#
# COMPACT_ATOMS: atom_id res chain seq x y z
N LYS A 1 2.16 15.40 -6.94
CA LYS A 1 0.82 14.91 -6.57
C LYS A 1 1.02 13.58 -5.84
N ALA A 2 0.68 13.48 -4.56
CA ALA A 2 0.74 12.22 -3.85
C ALA A 2 -0.48 11.36 -4.23
N GLY A 3 -0.23 10.11 -4.62
CA GLY A 3 -1.24 9.10 -4.90
C GLY A 3 -0.85 7.80 -4.21
N GLY A 4 -1.77 6.84 -4.14
CA GLY A 4 -1.51 5.56 -3.51
C GLY A 4 -2.34 4.45 -4.14
N ASN A 5 -1.92 3.22 -3.88
CA ASN A 5 -2.64 2.02 -4.30
C ASN A 5 -3.17 1.31 -3.05
N VAL A 6 -4.37 0.73 -3.15
CA VAL A 6 -4.96 -0.09 -2.08
C VAL A 6 -5.36 -1.42 -2.69
N LEU A 7 -4.86 -2.51 -2.11
CA LEU A 7 -5.34 -3.86 -2.39
C LEU A 7 -6.42 -4.20 -1.35
N VAL A 8 -7.58 -4.64 -1.82
CA VAL A 8 -8.72 -4.99 -0.96
C VAL A 8 -9.11 -6.44 -1.20
N GLU A 9 -9.17 -7.23 -0.14
CA GLU A 9 -9.70 -8.59 -0.16
C GLU A 9 -11.05 -8.63 0.55
N CYS A 10 -12.01 -9.35 -0.04
CA CYS A 10 -13.29 -9.65 0.57
C CYS A 10 -13.40 -11.15 0.86
N ARG A 11 -14.06 -11.52 1.96
CA ARG A 11 -14.34 -12.91 2.32
C ARG A 11 -15.81 -13.08 2.66
N GLY A 12 -16.35 -14.28 2.48
CA GLY A 12 -17.69 -14.68 2.92
C GLY A 12 -17.72 -16.19 3.13
N ALA A 13 -18.53 -16.68 4.07
CA ALA A 13 -18.66 -18.11 4.34
C ALA A 13 -19.45 -18.84 3.23
N THR A 14 -20.21 -18.07 2.43
CA THR A 14 -20.94 -18.53 1.26
C THR A 14 -20.72 -17.57 0.09
N GLU A 15 -20.95 -18.03 -1.14
CA GLU A 15 -20.87 -17.16 -2.32
C GLU A 15 -21.82 -15.95 -2.25
N PRO A 16 -23.10 -16.08 -1.85
CA PRO A 16 -23.97 -14.91 -1.67
C PRO A 16 -23.46 -13.91 -0.62
N GLU A 17 -22.82 -14.40 0.44
CA GLU A 17 -22.22 -13.53 1.46
C GLU A 17 -21.00 -12.79 0.91
N LEU A 18 -20.14 -13.48 0.15
CA LEU A 18 -19.00 -12.86 -0.52
C LEU A 18 -19.47 -11.76 -1.50
N ASP A 19 -20.48 -12.04 -2.31
CA ASP A 19 -21.05 -11.07 -3.25
C ASP A 19 -21.63 -9.84 -2.55
N LYS A 20 -22.34 -10.05 -1.45
CA LYS A 20 -22.83 -8.97 -0.59
C LYS A 20 -21.67 -8.10 -0.06
N ASN A 21 -20.58 -8.73 0.37
CA ASN A 21 -19.43 -8.02 0.93
C ASN A 21 -18.67 -7.23 -0.16
N ILE A 22 -18.47 -7.82 -1.33
CA ILE A 22 -17.90 -7.13 -2.50
C ILE A 22 -18.76 -5.91 -2.86
N ALA A 23 -20.08 -6.07 -2.96
CA ALA A 23 -20.99 -4.98 -3.28
C ALA A 23 -20.94 -3.83 -2.25
N ALA A 24 -20.84 -4.16 -0.96
CA ALA A 24 -20.72 -3.16 0.11
C ALA A 24 -19.41 -2.36 0.02
N VAL A 25 -18.30 -3.04 -0.29
CA VAL A 25 -16.98 -2.42 -0.49
C VAL A 25 -16.98 -1.53 -1.72
N VAL A 26 -17.50 -2.02 -2.86
CA VAL A 26 -17.61 -1.23 -4.10
C VAL A 26 -18.43 0.04 -3.86
N LYS A 27 -19.59 -0.08 -3.21
CA LYS A 27 -20.44 1.06 -2.85
C LYS A 27 -19.69 2.10 -2.00
N SER A 28 -18.85 1.64 -1.07
CA SER A 28 -18.06 2.53 -0.20
C SER A 28 -16.97 3.26 -0.98
N ILE A 29 -16.24 2.55 -1.84
CA ILE A 29 -15.20 3.08 -2.72
C ILE A 29 -15.78 4.13 -3.68
N ASP A 30 -16.97 3.88 -4.24
CA ASP A 30 -17.68 4.84 -5.09
C ASP A 30 -18.20 6.05 -4.35
N GLY A 31 -18.77 5.81 -3.17
CA GLY A 31 -19.25 6.88 -2.29
C GLY A 31 -18.13 7.84 -1.87
N ALA A 32 -16.88 7.36 -1.83
CA ALA A 32 -15.71 8.17 -1.48
C ALA A 32 -15.31 9.18 -2.57
N LYS A 33 -15.84 9.08 -3.80
CA LYS A 33 -15.60 10.03 -4.91
C LYS A 33 -14.11 10.31 -5.14
N LEU A 34 -13.31 9.25 -5.14
CA LEU A 34 -11.86 9.35 -5.33
C LEU A 34 -11.51 9.77 -6.77
N ASN A 35 -10.38 10.47 -6.91
CA ASN A 35 -9.80 10.78 -8.22
C ASN A 35 -8.97 9.58 -8.69
N TYR A 36 -9.54 8.73 -9.54
CA TYR A 36 -8.83 7.58 -10.09
C TYR A 36 -7.93 7.95 -11.25
N LEU A 37 -6.76 7.30 -11.33
CA LEU A 37 -5.87 7.41 -12.49
C LEU A 37 -6.43 6.67 -13.71
N ASN A 38 -7.12 5.56 -13.48
CA ASN A 38 -7.75 4.71 -14.49
C ASN A 38 -9.18 4.35 -14.07
N PRO A 39 -10.10 4.01 -15.00
CA PRO A 39 -11.45 3.58 -14.63
C PRO A 39 -11.41 2.28 -13.79
N ARG A 40 -11.74 2.36 -12.50
CA ARG A 40 -11.56 1.22 -11.57
C ARG A 40 -12.33 -0.02 -12.01
N GLU A 41 -13.57 0.15 -12.49
CA GLU A 41 -14.49 -0.97 -12.78
C GLU A 41 -14.00 -1.83 -13.94
N THR A 42 -13.41 -1.20 -14.95
CA THR A 42 -12.95 -1.91 -16.15
C THR A 42 -11.47 -2.25 -16.09
N THR A 43 -10.66 -1.49 -15.35
CA THR A 43 -9.21 -1.72 -15.29
C THR A 43 -8.82 -2.68 -14.16
N TYR A 44 -9.43 -2.57 -12.99
CA TYR A 44 -9.12 -3.40 -11.82
C TYR A 44 -10.41 -3.87 -11.11
N PRO A 45 -11.26 -4.67 -11.78
CA PRO A 45 -12.45 -5.23 -11.14
C PRO A 45 -12.05 -6.16 -9.98
N PHE A 46 -12.96 -6.32 -9.02
CA PHE A 46 -12.85 -7.46 -8.10
C PHE A 46 -12.89 -8.76 -8.91
N SER A 47 -11.94 -9.64 -8.66
CA SER A 47 -11.87 -10.96 -9.27
C SER A 47 -12.03 -12.04 -8.21
N LYS A 48 -12.83 -13.06 -8.52
CA LYS A 48 -12.92 -14.31 -7.75
C LYS A 48 -11.98 -15.39 -8.29
N GLU A 49 -11.37 -15.16 -9.46
CA GLU A 49 -10.47 -16.11 -10.11
C GLU A 49 -9.13 -16.15 -9.37
N GLU A 50 -8.72 -17.35 -8.95
CA GLU A 50 -7.53 -17.56 -8.12
C GLU A 50 -6.25 -17.10 -8.79
N ASP A 51 -6.10 -17.39 -10.07
CA ASP A 51 -4.95 -16.99 -10.87
C ASP A 51 -4.80 -15.47 -10.95
N VAL A 52 -5.90 -14.72 -10.91
CA VAL A 52 -5.91 -13.25 -10.90
C VAL A 52 -5.54 -12.69 -9.54
N TYR A 53 -6.30 -13.03 -8.47
CA TYR A 53 -6.07 -12.38 -7.17
C TYR A 53 -4.72 -12.80 -6.55
N LYS A 54 -4.23 -14.00 -6.88
CA LYS A 54 -2.93 -14.48 -6.40
C LYS A 54 -1.79 -13.60 -6.90
N VAL A 55 -1.85 -13.14 -8.15
CA VAL A 55 -0.85 -12.20 -8.69
C VAL A 55 -0.82 -10.91 -7.88
N TYR A 56 -1.97 -10.35 -7.50
CA TYR A 56 -2.03 -9.13 -6.69
C TYR A 56 -1.42 -9.34 -5.29
N TRP A 57 -1.71 -10.48 -4.67
CA TRP A 57 -1.10 -10.85 -3.40
C TRP A 57 0.41 -11.12 -3.52
N ASP A 58 0.86 -11.73 -4.60
CA ASP A 58 2.28 -11.97 -4.88
C ASP A 58 3.03 -10.64 -5.04
N VAL A 59 2.45 -9.66 -5.75
CA VAL A 59 2.99 -8.29 -5.80
C VAL A 59 3.08 -7.70 -4.40
N ARG A 60 2.00 -7.74 -3.60
CA ARG A 60 1.97 -7.18 -2.24
C ARG A 60 3.00 -7.83 -1.30
N LYS A 61 3.24 -9.15 -1.42
CA LYS A 61 4.26 -9.88 -0.66
C LYS A 61 5.68 -9.54 -1.13
N GLY A 62 5.85 -9.28 -2.42
CA GLY A 62 7.14 -8.96 -3.03
C GLY A 62 7.62 -7.52 -2.81
N LEU A 63 6.77 -6.59 -2.35
CA LEU A 63 7.13 -5.16 -2.31
C LEU A 63 8.38 -4.86 -1.47
N ILE A 64 8.45 -5.36 -0.24
CA ILE A 64 9.60 -5.11 0.65
C ILE A 64 10.92 -5.63 0.06
N PRO A 65 11.03 -6.92 -0.35
CA PRO A 65 12.28 -7.40 -0.94
C PRO A 65 12.61 -6.71 -2.27
N MET A 66 11.62 -6.30 -3.07
CA MET A 66 11.87 -5.52 -4.28
C MET A 66 12.50 -4.16 -3.95
N VAL A 67 11.92 -3.38 -3.03
CA VAL A 67 12.48 -2.08 -2.61
C VAL A 67 13.85 -2.26 -1.93
N GLY A 68 13.99 -3.25 -1.06
CA GLY A 68 15.28 -3.53 -0.41
C GLY A 68 16.37 -3.93 -1.41
N SER A 69 16.01 -4.58 -2.52
CA SER A 69 16.96 -4.98 -3.56
C SER A 69 17.48 -3.81 -4.40
N SER A 70 16.73 -2.71 -4.50
CA SER A 70 17.11 -1.51 -5.24
C SER A 70 17.98 -0.53 -4.45
N ARG A 71 18.37 -0.88 -3.22
CA ARG A 71 19.23 -0.04 -2.39
C ARG A 71 20.58 0.26 -3.06
N GLU A 72 21.13 1.41 -2.71
CA GLU A 72 22.47 1.77 -3.14
C GLU A 72 23.54 0.83 -2.53
N ALA A 73 24.59 0.52 -3.29
CA ALA A 73 25.70 -0.28 -2.78
C ALA A 73 26.41 0.43 -1.62
N GLY A 74 26.73 -0.30 -0.56
CA GLY A 74 27.35 0.27 0.63
C GLY A 74 26.39 0.89 1.65
N THR A 75 25.09 0.89 1.36
CA THR A 75 24.03 1.23 2.33
C THR A 75 23.40 -0.02 2.95
N SER A 76 22.65 0.17 4.03
CA SER A 76 21.78 -0.83 4.66
C SER A 76 20.32 -0.50 4.40
N VAL A 77 19.47 -1.51 4.20
CA VAL A 77 18.02 -1.33 4.23
C VAL A 77 17.60 -1.16 5.69
N LEU A 78 16.91 -0.06 5.98
CA LEU A 78 16.15 0.11 7.22
C LEU A 78 14.69 -0.17 6.94
N ILE A 79 14.05 -0.90 7.85
CA ILE A 79 12.63 -1.20 7.81
C ILE A 79 12.07 -0.78 9.16
N GLU A 80 11.34 0.33 9.17
CA GLU A 80 10.68 0.84 10.37
C GLU A 80 9.19 0.55 10.32
N ASP A 81 8.60 0.27 11.46
CA ASP A 81 7.18 -0.09 11.58
C ASP A 81 6.46 0.93 12.47
N VAL A 82 5.55 1.70 11.89
CA VAL A 82 4.86 2.81 12.57
C VAL A 82 3.35 2.67 12.45
N ALA A 83 2.63 3.02 13.52
CA ALA A 83 1.18 2.95 13.55
C ALA A 83 0.57 4.25 14.10
N CYS A 84 -0.63 4.56 13.64
CA CYS A 84 -1.45 5.67 14.11
C CYS A 84 -2.93 5.25 14.12
N GLU A 85 -3.81 6.16 14.55
CA GLU A 85 -5.25 5.95 14.39
C GLU A 85 -5.60 5.87 12.89
N VAL A 86 -6.48 4.95 12.52
CA VAL A 86 -6.78 4.61 11.11
C VAL A 86 -7.23 5.84 10.31
N ASP A 87 -8.01 6.74 10.91
CA ASP A 87 -8.49 7.98 10.30
C ASP A 87 -7.37 9.02 10.09
N LYS A 88 -6.25 8.89 10.81
CA LYS A 88 -5.05 9.73 10.67
C LYS A 88 -4.04 9.17 9.67
N LEU A 89 -4.18 7.91 9.24
CA LEU A 89 -3.23 7.25 8.34
C LEU A 89 -2.94 8.08 7.08
N GLY A 90 -3.96 8.62 6.43
CA GLY A 90 -3.79 9.42 5.22
C GLY A 90 -3.02 10.73 5.44
N ALA A 91 -3.12 11.34 6.63
CA ALA A 91 -2.35 12.52 7.00
C ALA A 91 -0.90 12.14 7.33
N MET A 92 -0.71 11.11 8.16
CA MET A 92 0.61 10.57 8.50
C MET A 92 1.42 10.19 7.26
N THR A 93 0.81 9.52 6.27
CA THR A 93 1.49 9.16 5.01
C THR A 93 2.02 10.39 4.28
N LYS A 94 1.27 11.50 4.24
CA LYS A 94 1.72 12.74 3.57
C LYS A 94 2.87 13.39 4.30
N ASP A 95 2.81 13.43 5.63
CA ASP A 95 3.86 14.00 6.47
C ASP A 95 5.16 13.18 6.35
N LEU A 96 5.06 11.85 6.29
CA LEU A 96 6.20 10.94 6.05
C LEU A 96 6.83 11.16 4.67
N ILE A 97 6.02 11.25 3.61
CA ILE A 97 6.54 11.54 2.25
C ILE A 97 7.26 12.90 2.24
N ALA A 98 6.66 13.94 2.82
CA ALA A 98 7.30 15.25 2.92
C ALA A 98 8.58 15.23 3.76
N MET A 99 8.64 14.38 4.79
CA MET A 99 9.85 14.16 5.58
C MET A 99 10.95 13.50 4.75
N PHE A 100 10.63 12.46 3.98
CA PHE A 100 11.61 11.81 3.09
C PHE A 100 12.17 12.79 2.06
N ASP A 101 11.32 13.56 1.38
CA ASP A 101 11.74 14.60 0.44
C ASP A 101 12.68 15.63 1.12
N ARG A 102 12.34 16.05 2.34
CA ARG A 102 13.13 17.04 3.10
C ARG A 102 14.52 16.52 3.47
N PHE A 103 14.66 15.24 3.77
CA PHE A 103 15.92 14.64 4.22
C PHE A 103 16.68 13.90 3.11
N GLY A 104 16.18 13.92 1.87
CA GLY A 104 16.85 13.34 0.71
C GLY A 104 16.75 11.82 0.62
N TYR A 105 15.68 11.24 1.18
CA TYR A 105 15.41 9.81 1.07
C TYR A 105 14.57 9.51 -0.18
N ASP A 106 15.16 9.69 -1.36
CA ASP A 106 14.49 9.54 -2.65
C ASP A 106 14.06 8.09 -2.95
N ASP A 107 14.66 7.11 -2.26
CA ASP A 107 14.36 5.69 -2.37
C ASP A 107 13.37 5.18 -1.29
N ALA A 108 12.95 6.06 -0.37
CA ALA A 108 12.04 5.67 0.70
C ALA A 108 10.66 5.32 0.18
N SER A 109 10.08 4.27 0.76
CA SER A 109 8.77 3.76 0.40
C SER A 109 7.90 3.55 1.63
N CYS A 110 6.62 3.93 1.54
CA CYS A 110 5.58 3.64 2.53
C CYS A 110 4.63 2.56 2.01
N MET A 111 4.45 1.49 2.76
CA MET A 111 3.47 0.43 2.47
C MET A 111 3.03 -0.24 3.76
N GLY A 112 1.82 -0.76 3.86
CA GLY A 112 1.40 -1.38 5.12
C GLY A 112 -0.01 -1.92 5.12
N HIS A 113 -0.64 -1.80 6.27
CA HIS A 113 -1.93 -2.39 6.59
C HIS A 113 -2.91 -1.27 6.89
N ALA A 114 -3.65 -0.83 5.87
CA ALA A 114 -4.48 0.36 5.96
C ALA A 114 -5.57 0.27 7.04
N LEU A 115 -6.18 -0.92 7.20
CA LEU A 115 -7.19 -1.18 8.24
C LEU A 115 -6.63 -1.16 9.67
N GLU A 116 -5.32 -1.27 9.82
CA GLU A 116 -4.61 -1.28 11.11
C GLU A 116 -3.95 0.06 11.40
N GLY A 117 -4.06 1.06 10.50
CA GLY A 117 -3.41 2.36 10.66
C GLY A 117 -1.88 2.26 10.63
N ASN A 118 -1.35 1.22 9.98
CA ASN A 118 0.04 0.80 10.06
C ASN A 118 0.78 0.99 8.73
N LEU A 119 2.03 1.48 8.79
CA LEU A 119 2.94 1.61 7.67
C LEU A 119 4.32 1.06 8.03
N HIS A 120 4.86 0.27 7.11
CA HIS A 120 6.28 -0.06 7.02
C HIS A 120 6.98 0.98 6.15
N LEU A 121 8.01 1.60 6.71
CA LEU A 121 8.89 2.54 6.03
C LEU A 121 10.14 1.77 5.61
N VAL A 122 10.40 1.69 4.31
CA VAL A 122 11.59 1.03 3.77
C VAL A 122 12.46 2.08 3.11
N LEU A 123 13.69 2.25 3.60
CA LEU A 123 14.64 3.25 3.09
C LEU A 123 16.07 2.73 3.17
N SER A 124 16.98 3.27 2.37
CA SER A 124 18.41 2.93 2.45
C SER A 124 19.18 3.99 3.24
N GLN A 125 20.11 3.55 4.09
CA GLN A 125 20.98 4.44 4.85
C GLN A 125 22.42 3.92 4.87
N GLY A 126 23.36 4.78 4.50
CA GLY A 126 24.79 4.58 4.78
C GLY A 126 25.13 5.10 6.17
N PHE A 127 25.87 4.33 6.97
CA PHE A 127 26.29 4.74 8.32
C PHE A 127 27.79 5.01 8.42
N ARG A 128 28.50 4.94 7.29
CA ARG A 128 29.92 5.23 7.27
C ARG A 128 30.13 6.73 7.47
N THR A 129 31.16 7.07 8.22
CA THR A 129 31.47 8.44 8.66
C THR A 129 32.76 8.99 8.03
N ASP A 130 33.32 8.24 7.08
CA ASP A 130 34.57 8.57 6.37
C ASP A 130 34.35 9.53 5.19
#